data_AF-R7TZS1-F1
#
_entry.id   AF-R7TZS1-F1
#
_cell.length_a   1.000
_cell.length_b   1.000
_cell.length_c   1.000
_cell.angle_alpha   90.00
_cell.angle_beta   90.00
_cell.angle_gamma   90.00
#
_symmetry.space_group_name_H-M   'P 1'
#
loop_
_entity.id
_entity.type
_entity.pdbx_description
1 polymer ?
#
loop_
_entity_poly.entity_id
_entity_poly.type
_entity_poly.pdbx_seq_one_letter_code
_entity_poly.pdbx_strand_id
1 'polypeptide(L)'
;MHTLWILITVFAFTRANKYCPGEDMSAKCLNNEVIMMMDARLVQGQIGACRTDEIVTDVDTCSVDVIGIIDVKCSAFQVCSVPVSNVINANQNTCHEIEDHELFLEASYQCVKAIGFQGNTCPMVVDLTSNEPKYLANTKLTTTSQRATSCPWRIKADRGKHINMTLWDFGFASTDDHSTVCSLYAIVVRQSGDLTVCKGLTRQRHVTLVQNDTLDLYVLSPRSQSIGFLLEFSEVGCPRIRDNPEYQNVSQNNSIVIIQCTTGENKMLECVDQKWVGETCINIGTRARGVGFLIVILMGIFE
;
A
#
# COMPACT_ATOMS: atom_id res chain seq x y z
N MET A 1 -7.05 0.49 37.91
CA MET A 1 -6.11 -0.53 37.41
C MET A 1 -6.09 -0.42 35.89
N HIS A 2 -5.09 0.27 35.32
CA HIS A 2 -4.92 0.44 33.88
C HIS A 2 -3.91 -0.59 33.38
N THR A 3 -4.38 -1.62 32.69
CA THR A 3 -3.52 -2.57 31.98
C THR A 3 -3.05 -1.92 30.68
N LEU A 4 -1.79 -1.47 30.67
CA LEU A 4 -1.10 -0.94 29.51
C LEU A 4 -0.83 -2.10 28.53
N TRP A 5 -1.66 -2.24 27.51
CA TRP A 5 -1.39 -3.16 26.41
C TRP A 5 -0.32 -2.55 25.51
N ILE A 6 0.92 -3.01 25.67
CA ILE A 6 2.01 -2.70 24.73
C ILE A 6 1.70 -3.47 23.45
N LEU A 7 1.13 -2.79 22.45
CA LEU A 7 1.08 -3.27 21.07
C LEU A 7 2.52 -3.35 20.57
N ILE A 8 3.13 -4.53 20.66
CA ILE A 8 4.38 -4.83 19.97
C ILE A 8 4.03 -4.90 18.48
N THR A 9 4.08 -3.76 17.79
CA THR A 9 4.09 -3.72 16.33
C THR A 9 5.39 -4.36 15.89
N VAL A 10 5.31 -5.60 15.44
CA VAL A 10 6.42 -6.28 14.78
C VAL A 10 6.64 -5.57 13.46
N PHE A 11 7.49 -4.53 13.47
CA PHE A 11 8.03 -3.97 12.25
C PHE A 11 8.90 -5.05 11.63
N ALA A 12 8.38 -5.71 10.60
CA ALA A 12 9.19 -6.54 9.73
C ALA A 12 10.22 -5.61 9.08
N PHE A 13 11.41 -5.54 9.67
CA PHE A 13 12.52 -4.83 9.08
C PHE A 13 12.94 -5.61 7.83
N THR A 14 12.50 -5.13 6.68
CA THR A 14 12.96 -5.63 5.40
C THR A 14 14.44 -5.31 5.31
N ARG A 15 15.29 -6.32 5.50
CA ARG A 15 16.74 -6.13 5.43
C ARG A 15 17.10 -5.70 4.01
N ALA A 16 17.79 -4.57 3.87
CA ALA A 16 18.35 -4.16 2.60
C ALA A 16 19.42 -5.16 2.17
N ASN A 17 19.34 -5.60 0.92
CA ASN A 17 20.35 -6.44 0.29
C ASN A 17 21.41 -5.56 -0.36
N LYS A 18 22.66 -6.03 -0.34
CA LYS A 18 23.80 -5.35 -0.94
C LYS A 18 24.17 -6.08 -2.23
N TYR A 19 24.43 -5.35 -3.30
CA TYR A 19 24.78 -5.90 -4.61
C TYR A 19 26.03 -5.21 -5.16
N CYS A 20 27.03 -6.00 -5.51
CA CYS A 20 28.36 -5.52 -5.90
C CYS A 20 28.46 -5.13 -7.38
N PRO A 21 29.50 -4.37 -7.77
CA PRO A 21 29.83 -4.17 -9.17
C PRO A 21 29.97 -5.52 -9.90
N GLY A 22 29.23 -5.71 -10.99
CA GLY A 22 29.20 -6.95 -11.77
C GLY A 22 28.09 -7.93 -11.37
N GLU A 23 27.37 -7.68 -10.28
CA GLU A 23 26.17 -8.44 -9.92
C GLU A 23 24.90 -7.84 -10.54
N ASP A 24 23.85 -8.66 -10.54
CA ASP A 24 22.50 -8.26 -10.90
C ASP A 24 21.64 -8.16 -9.63
N MET A 25 20.98 -7.00 -9.45
CA MET A 25 19.88 -6.91 -8.50
C MET A 25 18.70 -7.72 -9.03
N SER A 26 18.48 -8.89 -8.40
CA SER A 26 17.40 -9.81 -8.75
C SER A 26 16.29 -9.76 -7.71
N ALA A 27 15.06 -9.55 -8.18
CA ALA A 27 13.85 -9.59 -7.35
C ALA A 27 12.78 -10.46 -8.00
N LYS A 28 12.06 -11.24 -7.18
CA LYS A 28 11.02 -12.15 -7.65
C LYS A 28 9.90 -12.30 -6.62
N CYS A 29 8.67 -12.13 -7.09
CA CYS A 29 7.45 -12.33 -6.31
C CYS A 29 6.59 -13.48 -6.88
N LEU A 30 5.59 -13.90 -6.11
CA LEU A 30 4.63 -14.94 -6.53
C LEU A 30 3.72 -14.48 -7.68
N ASN A 31 2.98 -15.40 -8.30
CA ASN A 31 2.18 -15.15 -9.52
C ASN A 31 1.12 -14.05 -9.37
N ASN A 32 0.61 -13.85 -8.16
CA ASN A 32 -0.38 -12.83 -7.81
C ASN A 32 0.22 -11.63 -7.08
N GLU A 33 1.55 -11.52 -7.08
CA GLU A 33 2.27 -10.44 -6.43
C GLU A 33 3.11 -9.67 -7.46
N VAL A 34 3.48 -8.46 -7.04
CA VAL A 34 4.39 -7.58 -7.76
C VAL A 34 5.39 -6.99 -6.79
N ILE A 35 6.56 -6.67 -7.32
CA ILE A 35 7.64 -6.00 -6.62
C ILE A 35 7.21 -4.55 -6.38
N MET A 36 7.34 -4.10 -5.14
CA MET A 36 7.33 -2.69 -4.76
C MET A 36 8.67 -2.41 -4.11
N MET A 37 9.53 -1.64 -4.79
CA MET A 37 10.77 -1.21 -4.19
C MET A 37 10.47 -0.32 -2.96
N MET A 38 11.22 -0.50 -1.89
CA MET A 38 11.03 0.27 -0.65
C MET A 38 12.14 1.30 -0.47
N ASP A 39 13.37 0.91 -0.78
CA ASP A 39 14.56 1.75 -0.73
C ASP A 39 15.56 1.27 -1.78
N ALA A 40 16.31 2.20 -2.37
CA ALA A 40 17.45 1.86 -3.22
C ALA A 40 18.45 3.02 -3.25
N ARG A 41 19.68 2.73 -2.87
CA ARG A 41 20.76 3.72 -2.81
C ARG A 41 22.07 3.14 -3.31
N LEU A 42 22.82 3.94 -4.05
CA LEU A 42 24.24 3.66 -4.27
C LEU A 42 25.01 4.18 -3.07
N VAL A 43 25.81 3.32 -2.48
CA VAL A 43 26.64 3.64 -1.33
C VAL A 43 28.08 3.29 -1.63
N GLN A 44 28.99 4.08 -1.07
CA GLN A 44 30.41 3.80 -1.11
C GLN A 44 30.74 2.51 -0.33
N GLY A 45 31.55 1.65 -0.94
CA GLY A 45 32.06 0.39 -0.37
C GLY A 45 32.47 0.48 1.09
N GLN A 46 31.75 -0.22 1.98
CA GLN A 46 32.25 -0.60 3.30
C GLN A 46 32.82 -2.03 3.24
N ILE A 47 33.83 -2.29 4.06
CA ILE A 47 34.46 -3.60 4.18
C ILE A 47 33.41 -4.68 4.49
N GLY A 48 33.52 -5.82 3.81
CA GLY A 48 32.67 -6.99 4.07
C GLY A 48 31.36 -7.01 3.28
N ALA A 49 31.03 -5.97 2.52
CA ALA A 49 29.95 -6.04 1.53
C ALA A 49 30.47 -6.61 0.20
N CYS A 50 31.38 -5.87 -0.45
CA CYS A 50 31.90 -6.21 -1.78
C CYS A 50 33.42 -6.29 -1.84
N ARG A 51 34.11 -5.96 -0.75
CA ARG A 51 35.57 -5.98 -0.63
C ARG A 51 35.99 -6.73 0.63
N THR A 52 37.03 -7.56 0.50
CA THR A 52 37.57 -8.41 1.58
C THR A 52 38.65 -7.71 2.41
N ASP A 53 39.18 -6.58 1.95
CA ASP A 53 40.44 -6.04 2.45
C ASP A 53 40.25 -4.70 3.20
N GLU A 54 40.88 -4.65 4.38
CA GLU A 54 41.14 -3.55 5.35
C GLU A 54 40.10 -2.48 5.69
N ILE A 55 39.89 -2.32 7.00
CA ILE A 55 38.89 -1.48 7.66
C ILE A 55 39.21 0.02 7.53
N VAL A 56 38.37 0.76 6.81
CA VAL A 56 38.31 2.22 6.87
C VAL A 56 37.20 2.59 7.85
N THR A 57 37.55 3.04 9.05
CA THR A 57 36.57 3.29 10.13
C THR A 57 35.93 4.68 10.12
N ASP A 58 36.43 5.66 9.35
CA ASP A 58 36.10 7.07 9.63
C ASP A 58 36.00 7.99 8.39
N VAL A 59 35.28 7.58 7.34
CA VAL A 59 35.07 8.46 6.16
C VAL A 59 33.58 8.67 5.90
N ASP A 60 33.21 9.94 5.66
CA ASP A 60 31.89 10.37 5.19
C ASP A 60 31.48 9.52 3.98
N THR A 61 30.52 8.60 4.18
CA THR A 61 30.09 7.69 3.12
C THR A 61 29.20 8.44 2.14
N CYS A 62 29.63 8.58 0.88
CA CYS A 62 28.75 9.08 -0.18
C CYS A 62 27.58 8.09 -0.35
N SER A 63 26.35 8.61 -0.35
CA SER A 63 25.13 7.85 -0.60
C SER A 63 24.21 8.62 -1.54
N VAL A 64 23.70 7.95 -2.57
CA VAL A 64 22.84 8.53 -3.60
C VAL A 64 21.56 7.72 -3.70
N ASP A 65 20.42 8.38 -3.53
CA ASP A 65 19.11 7.75 -3.76
C ASP A 65 18.95 7.46 -5.27
N VAL A 66 18.73 6.19 -5.60
CA VAL A 66 18.53 5.70 -6.97
C VAL A 66 17.19 4.97 -7.11
N ILE A 67 16.26 5.14 -6.16
CA ILE A 67 14.96 4.48 -6.15
C ILE A 67 14.19 4.69 -7.45
N GLY A 68 14.25 5.91 -8.02
CA GLY A 68 13.58 6.22 -9.28
C GLY A 68 14.07 5.39 -10.47
N ILE A 69 15.36 5.06 -10.52
CA ILE A 69 15.95 4.26 -11.61
C ILE A 69 15.52 2.79 -11.48
N ILE A 70 15.54 2.27 -10.25
CA ILE A 70 15.15 0.87 -9.99
C ILE A 70 13.63 0.69 -10.13
N ASP A 71 12.84 1.66 -9.68
CA ASP A 71 11.37 1.66 -9.80
C ASP A 71 10.91 1.47 -11.25
N VAL A 72 11.49 2.22 -12.18
CA VAL A 72 11.17 2.14 -13.63
C VAL A 72 11.38 0.73 -14.18
N LYS A 73 12.31 -0.04 -13.62
CA LYS A 73 12.68 -1.38 -14.09
C LYS A 73 12.00 -2.51 -13.33
N CYS A 74 11.80 -2.34 -12.02
CA CYS A 74 11.40 -3.42 -11.13
C CYS A 74 10.00 -3.24 -10.53
N SER A 75 9.59 -2.02 -10.21
CA SER A 75 8.34 -1.82 -9.49
C SER A 75 7.13 -2.09 -10.38
N ALA A 76 6.09 -2.67 -9.79
CA ALA A 76 4.94 -3.30 -10.44
C ALA A 76 5.26 -4.55 -11.28
N PHE A 77 6.51 -5.00 -11.42
CA PHE A 77 6.81 -6.25 -12.13
C PHE A 77 6.83 -7.44 -11.18
N GLN A 78 6.59 -8.64 -11.69
CA GLN A 78 6.69 -9.86 -10.87
C GLN A 78 8.15 -10.32 -10.71
N VAL A 79 8.95 -10.13 -11.75
CA VAL A 79 10.36 -10.54 -11.84
C VAL A 79 11.14 -9.36 -12.39
N CYS A 80 12.29 -9.07 -11.77
CA CYS A 80 13.21 -8.03 -12.22
C CYS A 80 14.65 -8.51 -12.09
N SER A 81 15.50 -8.12 -13.05
CA SER A 81 16.96 -8.23 -12.96
C SER A 81 17.57 -6.94 -13.50
N VAL A 82 18.35 -6.23 -12.68
CA VAL A 82 19.01 -4.98 -13.06
C VAL A 82 20.51 -5.11 -12.77
N PRO A 83 21.37 -5.05 -13.80
CA PRO A 83 22.81 -5.01 -13.60
C PRO A 83 23.22 -3.78 -12.78
N VAL A 84 23.97 -3.96 -11.70
CA VAL A 84 24.40 -2.86 -10.82
C VAL A 84 25.22 -1.82 -11.59
N SER A 85 26.01 -2.26 -12.57
CA SER A 85 26.77 -1.38 -13.47
C SER A 85 25.89 -0.36 -14.20
N ASN A 86 24.67 -0.74 -14.60
CA ASN A 86 23.75 0.17 -15.28
C ASN A 86 23.26 1.27 -14.35
N VAL A 87 23.06 0.96 -13.08
CA VAL A 87 22.61 1.91 -12.05
C VAL A 87 23.72 2.90 -11.72
N ILE A 88 24.96 2.41 -11.58
CA ILE A 88 26.16 3.24 -11.38
C ILE A 88 26.36 4.16 -12.58
N ASN A 89 26.27 3.62 -13.81
CA ASN A 89 26.47 4.39 -15.03
C ASN A 89 25.42 5.50 -15.21
N ALA A 90 24.18 5.27 -14.78
CA ALA A 90 23.12 6.27 -14.80
C ALA A 90 23.35 7.42 -13.80
N ASN A 91 24.25 7.27 -12.82
CA ASN A 91 24.51 8.24 -11.75
C ASN A 91 25.98 8.63 -11.62
N GLN A 92 26.77 8.52 -12.70
CA GLN A 92 28.22 8.77 -12.65
C GLN A 92 28.53 10.13 -11.99
N ASN A 93 27.66 11.13 -12.18
CA ASN A 93 27.88 12.52 -11.74
C ASN A 93 27.78 12.80 -10.23
N THR A 94 27.26 11.89 -9.41
CA THR A 94 26.80 12.27 -8.06
C THR A 94 27.83 12.01 -6.93
N CYS A 95 28.78 11.09 -7.10
CA CYS A 95 29.83 10.78 -6.11
C CYS A 95 31.26 10.91 -6.68
N HIS A 96 31.48 11.78 -7.67
CA HIS A 96 32.75 11.89 -8.41
C HIS A 96 33.97 12.28 -7.58
N GLU A 97 33.79 12.88 -6.40
CA GLU A 97 34.91 13.39 -5.61
C GLU A 97 35.79 12.29 -5.01
N ILE A 98 35.39 11.03 -5.16
CA ILE A 98 36.07 9.89 -4.56
C ILE A 98 36.60 8.97 -5.67
N GLU A 99 37.64 9.44 -6.34
CA GLU A 99 38.50 8.61 -7.18
C GLU A 99 38.91 7.37 -6.35
N ASP A 100 38.80 6.17 -6.93
CA ASP A 100 39.16 4.86 -6.33
C ASP A 100 38.16 4.15 -5.40
N HIS A 101 36.92 4.62 -5.24
CA HIS A 101 35.95 3.87 -4.45
C HIS A 101 34.88 3.17 -5.28
N GLU A 102 34.78 1.85 -5.08
CA GLU A 102 33.73 1.02 -5.66
C GLU A 102 32.39 1.34 -4.99
N LEU A 103 31.42 1.76 -5.80
CA LEU A 103 30.03 1.91 -5.36
C LEU A 103 29.32 0.55 -5.43
N PHE A 104 28.47 0.27 -4.46
CA PHE A 104 27.57 -0.88 -4.50
C PHE A 104 26.13 -0.43 -4.27
N LEU A 105 25.18 -1.25 -4.70
CA LEU A 105 23.76 -0.96 -4.58
C LEU A 105 23.23 -1.59 -3.29
N GLU A 106 22.67 -0.77 -2.40
CA GLU A 106 21.78 -1.25 -1.34
C GLU A 106 20.34 -1.08 -1.80
N ALA A 107 19.57 -2.16 -1.80
CA ALA A 107 18.16 -2.09 -2.17
C ALA A 107 17.31 -3.02 -1.32
N SER A 108 16.07 -2.60 -1.08
CA SER A 108 15.04 -3.41 -0.43
C SER A 108 13.74 -3.33 -1.22
N TYR A 109 13.01 -4.44 -1.24
CA TYR A 109 11.70 -4.51 -1.88
C TYR A 109 10.76 -5.36 -1.07
N GLN A 110 9.47 -5.20 -1.32
CA GLN A 110 8.43 -6.07 -0.79
C GLN A 110 7.58 -6.62 -1.94
N CYS A 111 7.02 -7.81 -1.74
CA CYS A 111 6.03 -8.37 -2.64
C CYS A 111 4.63 -7.97 -2.15
N VAL A 112 3.91 -7.21 -2.96
CA VAL A 112 2.53 -6.82 -2.66
C VAL A 112 1.56 -7.60 -3.53
N LYS A 113 0.46 -8.09 -2.93
CA LYS A 113 -0.59 -8.78 -3.67
C LYS A 113 -1.30 -7.79 -4.59
N ALA A 114 -1.18 -8.03 -5.89
CA ALA A 114 -1.84 -7.23 -6.91
C ALA A 114 -3.06 -7.98 -7.45
N ILE A 115 -4.19 -7.29 -7.47
CA ILE A 115 -5.40 -7.76 -8.11
C ILE A 115 -5.16 -7.76 -9.62
N GLY A 116 -5.42 -8.90 -10.26
CA GLY A 116 -5.33 -9.09 -11.70
C GLY A 116 -6.68 -9.48 -12.30
N PHE A 117 -6.75 -9.48 -13.63
CA PHE A 117 -7.95 -9.89 -14.34
C PHE A 117 -8.21 -11.39 -14.14
N GLN A 118 -9.32 -11.75 -13.50
CA GLN A 118 -9.71 -13.15 -13.25
C GLN A 118 -11.09 -13.43 -13.89
N GLY A 119 -11.09 -13.92 -15.13
CA GLY A 119 -12.29 -14.45 -15.77
C GLY A 119 -13.07 -13.48 -16.64
N ASN A 120 -14.27 -13.88 -17.08
CA ASN A 120 -15.05 -13.16 -18.10
C ASN A 120 -16.11 -12.20 -17.53
N THR A 121 -16.11 -11.96 -16.22
CA THR A 121 -17.15 -11.17 -15.55
C THR A 121 -16.88 -9.68 -15.64
N CYS A 122 -17.92 -8.91 -15.96
CA CYS A 122 -17.87 -7.46 -16.00
C CYS A 122 -19.12 -6.86 -15.33
N PRO A 123 -19.00 -5.93 -14.35
CA PRO A 123 -17.76 -5.37 -13.79
C PRO A 123 -16.94 -6.36 -12.95
N MET A 124 -15.65 -6.07 -12.77
CA MET A 124 -14.83 -6.81 -11.81
C MET A 124 -15.01 -6.23 -10.42
N VAL A 125 -15.47 -7.04 -9.46
CA VAL A 125 -15.73 -6.58 -8.10
C VAL A 125 -14.51 -6.83 -7.22
N VAL A 126 -14.09 -5.79 -6.49
CA VAL A 126 -13.00 -5.86 -5.51
C VAL A 126 -13.57 -5.43 -4.17
N ASP A 127 -13.64 -6.36 -3.21
CA ASP A 127 -14.10 -6.07 -1.86
C ASP A 127 -12.91 -5.68 -0.96
N LEU A 128 -13.01 -4.53 -0.28
CA LEU A 128 -11.99 -3.99 0.63
C LEU A 128 -12.19 -4.41 2.09
N THR A 129 -13.02 -5.43 2.36
CA THR A 129 -13.45 -5.88 3.71
C THR A 129 -12.33 -6.27 4.69
N SER A 130 -11.07 -6.27 4.27
CA SER A 130 -9.91 -6.42 5.13
C SER A 130 -9.28 -5.06 5.45
N ASN A 131 -8.82 -4.85 6.69
CA ASN A 131 -8.00 -3.68 7.05
C ASN A 131 -6.66 -3.58 6.27
N GLU A 132 -6.35 -4.54 5.41
CA GLU A 132 -5.17 -4.53 4.56
C GLU A 132 -5.44 -3.79 3.24
N PRO A 133 -4.51 -2.94 2.77
CA PRO A 133 -4.63 -2.29 1.48
C PRO A 133 -4.66 -3.31 0.35
N LYS A 134 -5.38 -2.97 -0.73
CA LYS A 134 -5.40 -3.74 -1.97
C LYS A 134 -4.71 -2.97 -3.07
N TYR A 135 -4.01 -3.66 -3.96
CA TYR A 135 -3.25 -3.03 -5.04
C TYR A 135 -3.78 -3.48 -6.40
N LEU A 136 -3.93 -2.54 -7.35
CA LEU A 136 -4.08 -2.81 -8.78
C LEU A 136 -2.80 -2.42 -9.50
N ALA A 137 -2.21 -3.35 -10.25
CA ALA A 137 -0.97 -3.13 -11.00
C ALA A 137 -1.23 -3.14 -12.51
N ASN A 138 -0.71 -2.15 -13.23
CA ASN A 138 -0.91 -2.04 -14.68
C ASN A 138 -0.30 -3.21 -15.47
N THR A 139 0.85 -3.73 -15.01
CA THR A 139 1.53 -4.89 -15.61
C THR A 139 0.68 -6.17 -15.58
N LYS A 140 -0.26 -6.29 -14.64
CA LYS A 140 -1.19 -7.42 -14.53
C LYS A 140 -2.44 -7.26 -15.42
N LEU A 141 -2.58 -6.13 -16.12
CA LEU A 141 -3.72 -5.85 -17.00
C LEU A 141 -3.47 -6.21 -18.47
N THR A 142 -2.20 -6.37 -18.87
CA THR A 142 -1.79 -6.44 -20.28
C THR A 142 -2.05 -7.78 -20.96
N THR A 143 -2.22 -8.88 -20.21
CA THR A 143 -2.36 -10.23 -20.78
C THR A 143 -3.71 -10.50 -21.45
N THR A 144 -4.72 -9.66 -21.23
CA THR A 144 -6.06 -9.78 -21.81
C THR A 144 -6.46 -8.48 -22.51
N SER A 145 -5.74 -8.20 -23.60
CA SER A 145 -5.88 -7.01 -24.45
C SER A 145 -7.33 -6.75 -24.89
N GLN A 146 -7.72 -5.47 -24.85
CA GLN A 146 -9.02 -4.85 -25.23
C GLN A 146 -10.20 -4.94 -24.24
N ARG A 147 -10.45 -6.05 -23.55
CA ARG A 147 -11.61 -6.10 -22.62
C ARG A 147 -11.38 -5.34 -21.31
N ALA A 148 -10.13 -5.26 -20.85
CA ALA A 148 -9.80 -4.59 -19.59
C ALA A 148 -10.12 -3.08 -19.64
N THR A 149 -10.06 -2.44 -20.81
CA THR A 149 -10.33 -1.00 -20.95
C THR A 149 -11.82 -0.66 -21.02
N SER A 150 -12.68 -1.60 -21.40
CA SER A 150 -14.14 -1.38 -21.46
C SER A 150 -14.87 -1.85 -20.20
N CYS A 151 -14.18 -2.58 -19.32
CA CYS A 151 -14.77 -3.14 -18.11
C CYS A 151 -14.29 -2.40 -16.86
N PRO A 152 -15.18 -1.76 -16.08
CA PRO A 152 -14.77 -1.10 -14.86
C PRO A 152 -14.45 -2.11 -13.76
N TRP A 153 -13.47 -1.73 -12.94
CA TRP A 153 -13.23 -2.28 -11.62
C TRP A 153 -14.17 -1.59 -10.64
N ARG A 154 -15.07 -2.35 -10.05
CA ARG A 154 -15.98 -1.90 -8.99
C ARG A 154 -15.36 -2.20 -7.64
N ILE A 155 -14.73 -1.20 -7.05
CA ILE A 155 -14.18 -1.26 -5.70
C ILE A 155 -15.31 -1.05 -4.70
N LYS A 156 -15.45 -1.93 -3.72
CA LYS A 156 -16.48 -1.88 -2.69
C LYS A 156 -15.86 -1.85 -1.30
N ALA A 157 -16.28 -0.90 -0.49
CA ALA A 157 -16.00 -0.84 0.94
C ALA A 157 -17.23 -1.25 1.75
N ASP A 158 -17.02 -1.49 3.04
CA ASP A 158 -18.12 -1.60 3.99
C ASP A 158 -18.97 -0.32 4.00
N ARG A 159 -20.30 -0.49 4.05
CA ARG A 159 -21.24 0.63 4.12
C ARG A 159 -20.85 1.59 5.22
N GLY A 160 -20.83 2.90 4.93
CA GLY A 160 -20.46 3.96 5.86
C GLY A 160 -18.97 4.25 5.95
N LYS A 161 -18.11 3.38 5.40
CA LYS A 161 -16.71 3.70 5.18
C LYS A 161 -16.51 4.41 3.85
N HIS A 162 -15.36 5.07 3.75
CA HIS A 162 -14.91 5.75 2.55
C HIS A 162 -13.76 4.98 1.90
N ILE A 163 -13.62 5.13 0.59
CA ILE A 163 -12.53 4.51 -0.17
C ILE A 163 -11.43 5.54 -0.35
N ASN A 164 -10.26 5.29 0.22
CA ASN A 164 -9.05 6.06 -0.01
C ASN A 164 -8.25 5.43 -1.14
N MET A 165 -7.88 6.25 -2.13
CA MET A 165 -7.09 5.80 -3.28
C MET A 165 -5.76 6.56 -3.36
N THR A 166 -4.67 5.82 -3.44
CA THR A 166 -3.30 6.34 -3.58
C THR A 166 -2.67 5.80 -4.86
N LEU A 167 -2.01 6.68 -5.62
CA LEU A 167 -1.22 6.32 -6.78
C LEU A 167 0.25 6.17 -6.37
N TRP A 168 0.83 5.04 -6.73
CA TRP A 168 2.26 4.80 -6.75
C TRP A 168 2.74 4.85 -8.20
N ASP A 169 3.40 5.95 -8.56
CA ASP A 169 3.92 6.20 -9.89
C ASP A 169 5.41 5.85 -9.93
N PHE A 170 5.76 4.80 -10.67
CA PHE A 170 7.14 4.35 -10.80
C PHE A 170 7.86 4.94 -12.02
N GLY A 171 7.21 5.85 -12.75
CA GLY A 171 7.78 6.62 -13.86
C GLY A 171 8.14 8.05 -13.50
N PHE A 172 8.00 8.46 -12.24
CA PHE A 172 8.17 9.84 -11.81
C PHE A 172 9.58 10.40 -12.08
N ALA A 173 10.61 9.54 -12.06
CA ALA A 173 12.01 9.93 -12.24
C ALA A 173 12.44 10.07 -13.71
N SER A 174 11.56 9.80 -14.67
CA SER A 174 11.86 9.96 -16.09
C SER A 174 11.88 11.44 -16.47
N THR A 175 13.08 12.03 -16.54
CA THR A 175 13.34 13.44 -16.87
C THR A 175 12.91 13.86 -18.26
N ASP A 176 12.71 12.91 -19.17
CA ASP A 176 12.50 13.19 -20.61
C ASP A 176 11.09 13.70 -20.95
N ASP A 177 10.19 13.79 -19.97
CA ASP A 177 8.79 14.06 -20.22
C ASP A 177 8.37 15.44 -19.68
N HIS A 178 8.93 16.48 -20.27
CA HIS A 178 8.40 17.85 -20.14
C HIS A 178 7.10 18.05 -20.93
N SER A 179 6.45 16.97 -21.40
CA SER A 179 5.18 17.12 -22.09
C SER A 179 4.13 17.65 -21.11
N THR A 180 3.41 18.68 -21.55
CA THR A 180 2.24 19.21 -20.85
C THR A 180 1.04 18.26 -20.93
N VAL A 181 1.19 17.12 -21.60
CA VAL A 181 0.13 16.17 -21.88
C VAL A 181 0.08 15.13 -20.76
N CYS A 182 -1.04 15.06 -20.06
CA CYS A 182 -1.28 14.03 -19.04
C CYS A 182 -1.16 12.62 -19.66
N SER A 183 -0.16 11.86 -19.21
CA SER A 183 -0.09 10.41 -19.42
C SER A 183 -1.17 9.75 -18.56
N LEU A 184 -2.28 9.39 -19.18
CA LEU A 184 -3.48 8.89 -18.52
C LEU A 184 -3.32 7.43 -18.04
N TYR A 185 -3.54 7.20 -16.74
CA TYR A 185 -3.49 5.88 -16.10
C TYR A 185 -4.87 5.30 -15.80
N ALA A 186 -5.80 6.10 -15.31
CA ALA A 186 -7.14 5.63 -14.99
C ALA A 186 -8.20 6.75 -15.01
N ILE A 187 -9.47 6.36 -15.05
CA ILE A 187 -10.62 7.25 -14.90
C ILE A 187 -11.50 6.70 -13.76
N VAL A 188 -11.75 7.54 -12.77
CA VAL A 188 -12.56 7.28 -11.59
C VAL A 188 -13.94 7.88 -11.84
N VAL A 189 -14.97 7.03 -11.99
CA VAL A 189 -16.34 7.50 -12.24
C VAL A 189 -17.03 7.78 -10.91
N ARG A 190 -17.52 9.02 -10.75
CA ARG A 190 -18.20 9.48 -9.53
C ARG A 190 -19.49 10.20 -9.88
N GLN A 191 -20.40 10.27 -8.92
CA GLN A 191 -21.65 11.03 -9.08
C GLN A 191 -21.42 12.53 -9.30
N SER A 192 -20.34 13.09 -8.73
CA SER A 192 -19.95 14.50 -8.89
C SER A 192 -19.15 14.78 -10.18
N GLY A 193 -18.97 13.77 -11.04
CA GLY A 193 -18.15 13.85 -12.25
C GLY A 193 -16.86 13.03 -12.18
N ASP A 194 -16.38 12.70 -13.37
CA ASP A 194 -15.22 11.82 -13.56
C ASP A 194 -13.93 12.48 -13.10
N LEU A 195 -13.04 11.69 -12.51
CA LEU A 195 -11.69 12.11 -12.12
C LEU A 195 -10.66 11.33 -12.94
N THR A 196 -9.86 12.07 -13.68
CA THR A 196 -8.76 11.55 -14.48
C THR A 196 -7.51 11.39 -13.62
N VAL A 197 -6.94 10.18 -13.60
CA VAL A 197 -5.70 9.85 -12.89
C VAL A 197 -4.56 9.79 -13.90
N CYS A 198 -3.59 10.68 -13.73
CA CYS A 198 -2.44 10.83 -14.62
C CYS A 198 -1.14 10.48 -13.91
N LYS A 199 -0.09 10.26 -14.72
CA LYS A 199 1.31 10.34 -14.29
C LYS A 199 1.52 11.56 -13.40
N GLY A 200 2.11 11.31 -12.24
CA GLY A 200 2.42 12.30 -11.21
C GLY A 200 3.86 12.80 -11.31
N LEU A 201 4.13 13.85 -10.54
CA LEU A 201 5.50 14.37 -10.33
C LEU A 201 6.19 13.70 -9.14
N THR A 202 5.43 12.98 -8.31
CA THR A 202 5.91 12.32 -7.10
C THR A 202 5.66 10.83 -7.21
N ARG A 203 6.56 10.06 -6.59
CA ARG A 203 6.47 8.60 -6.49
C ARG A 203 5.16 8.12 -5.88
N GLN A 204 4.67 8.80 -4.85
CA GLN A 204 3.42 8.50 -4.17
C GLN A 204 2.55 9.75 -4.14
N ARG A 205 1.24 9.59 -4.39
CA ARG A 205 0.28 10.69 -4.32
C ARG A 205 -1.10 10.20 -3.93
N HIS A 206 -1.71 10.86 -2.95
CA HIS A 206 -3.14 10.69 -2.67
C HIS A 206 -3.97 11.19 -3.86
N VAL A 207 -4.83 10.34 -4.39
CA VAL A 207 -5.64 10.67 -5.57
C VAL A 207 -6.98 11.24 -5.15
N THR A 208 -7.74 10.51 -4.33
CA THR A 208 -9.05 10.96 -3.87
C THR A 208 -9.55 10.15 -2.68
N LEU A 209 -10.44 10.77 -1.90
CA LEU A 209 -11.27 10.11 -0.92
C LEU A 209 -12.71 10.06 -1.46
N VAL A 210 -13.20 8.87 -1.75
CA VAL A 210 -14.57 8.66 -2.24
C VAL A 210 -15.49 8.47 -1.05
N GLN A 211 -16.49 9.35 -0.92
CA GLN A 211 -17.44 9.30 0.19
C GLN A 211 -18.39 8.11 0.14
N ASN A 212 -18.56 7.50 -1.05
CA ASN A 212 -19.42 6.35 -1.26
C ASN A 212 -18.70 5.04 -0.91
N ASP A 213 -19.51 4.01 -0.60
CA ASP A 213 -19.07 2.64 -0.37
C ASP A 213 -18.71 1.90 -1.67
N THR A 214 -18.94 2.51 -2.83
CA THR A 214 -18.59 1.93 -4.13
C THR A 214 -17.92 2.94 -5.06
N LEU A 215 -16.92 2.49 -5.80
CA LEU A 215 -16.22 3.25 -6.83
C LEU A 215 -16.08 2.41 -8.11
N ASP A 216 -16.44 2.97 -9.27
CA ASP A 216 -16.14 2.38 -10.57
C ASP A 216 -14.89 3.03 -11.17
N LEU A 217 -13.91 2.19 -11.56
CA LEU A 217 -12.59 2.60 -12.02
C LEU A 217 -12.27 1.95 -13.36
N TYR A 218 -11.96 2.77 -14.36
CA TYR A 218 -11.46 2.32 -15.66
C TYR A 218 -9.95 2.48 -15.69
N VAL A 219 -9.21 1.37 -15.67
CA VAL A 219 -7.74 1.43 -15.76
C VAL A 219 -7.33 1.32 -17.22
N LEU A 220 -6.49 2.25 -17.64
CA LEU A 220 -6.03 2.37 -19.01
C LEU A 220 -4.59 1.85 -19.07
N SER A 221 -4.37 0.84 -19.90
CA SER A 221 -3.03 0.34 -20.17
C SER A 221 -2.42 1.19 -21.28
N PRO A 222 -1.42 2.06 -21.01
CA PRO A 222 -0.71 2.74 -22.07
C PRO A 222 -0.07 1.68 -22.97
N ARG A 223 -0.37 1.73 -24.29
CA ARG A 223 0.11 0.72 -25.27
C ARG A 223 1.63 0.74 -25.46
N SER A 224 2.29 1.79 -25.00
CA SER A 224 3.69 2.10 -25.33
C SER A 224 4.62 2.22 -24.12
N GLN A 225 4.13 2.11 -22.88
CA GLN A 225 4.96 2.40 -21.71
C GLN A 225 5.26 1.14 -20.90
N SER A 226 6.55 0.79 -20.84
CA SER A 226 7.13 -0.19 -19.91
C SER A 226 7.21 0.34 -18.46
N ILE A 227 6.46 1.39 -18.13
CA ILE A 227 6.49 2.04 -16.82
C ILE A 227 5.37 1.45 -15.96
N GLY A 228 5.74 0.93 -14.80
CA GLY A 228 4.81 0.40 -13.82
C GLY A 228 4.05 1.50 -13.06
N PHE A 229 2.83 1.20 -12.63
CA PHE A 229 2.17 1.95 -11.56
C PHE A 229 1.32 1.01 -10.69
N LEU A 230 1.07 1.42 -9.44
CA LEU A 230 0.08 0.79 -8.57
C LEU A 230 -0.98 1.79 -8.15
N LEU A 231 -2.23 1.33 -8.13
CA LEU A 231 -3.31 1.99 -7.40
C LEU A 231 -3.54 1.21 -6.13
N GLU A 232 -3.31 1.85 -4.99
CA GLU A 232 -3.60 1.32 -3.67
C GLU A 232 -4.99 1.79 -3.21
N PHE A 233 -5.77 0.86 -2.68
CA PHE A 233 -7.09 1.10 -2.12
C PHE A 233 -7.10 0.68 -0.66
N SER A 234 -7.60 1.55 0.20
CA SER A 234 -7.83 1.27 1.62
C SER A 234 -9.19 1.82 2.05
N GLU A 235 -9.82 1.18 3.03
CA GLU A 235 -11.00 1.73 3.68
C GLU A 235 -10.57 2.72 4.77
N VAL A 236 -11.30 3.83 4.86
CA VAL A 236 -11.11 4.85 5.90
C VAL A 236 -12.46 5.15 6.55
N GLY A 237 -12.44 5.31 7.87
CA GLY A 237 -13.63 5.54 8.68
C GLY A 237 -14.22 4.25 9.25
N CYS A 238 -15.32 4.40 9.98
CA CYS A 238 -16.00 3.30 10.66
C CYS A 238 -17.24 2.84 9.89
N PRO A 239 -17.59 1.54 9.95
CA PRO A 239 -18.76 1.04 9.26
C PRO A 239 -20.03 1.69 9.81
N ARG A 240 -21.04 1.87 8.96
CA ARG A 240 -22.37 2.33 9.36
C ARG A 240 -22.93 1.36 10.39
N ILE A 241 -23.40 1.91 11.50
CA ILE A 241 -24.07 1.12 12.53
C ILE A 241 -25.33 0.52 11.92
N ARG A 242 -25.44 -0.80 11.99
CA ARG A 242 -26.60 -1.54 11.49
C ARG A 242 -27.79 -1.30 12.40
N ASP A 243 -28.99 -1.41 11.83
CA ASP A 243 -30.23 -1.33 12.59
C ASP A 243 -30.20 -2.39 13.71
N ASN A 244 -30.25 -1.91 14.96
CA ASN A 244 -30.34 -2.73 16.15
C ASN A 244 -31.68 -2.39 16.82
N PRO A 245 -32.51 -3.39 17.20
CA PRO A 245 -33.79 -3.13 17.85
C PRO A 245 -33.68 -2.35 19.18
N GLU A 246 -32.49 -2.27 19.77
CA GLU A 246 -32.23 -1.50 21.00
C GLU A 246 -31.96 -0.02 20.73
N TYR A 247 -31.75 0.37 19.48
CA TYR A 247 -31.46 1.75 19.09
C TYR A 247 -32.76 2.42 18.63
N GLN A 248 -33.18 3.44 19.35
CA GLN A 248 -34.33 4.26 18.98
C GLN A 248 -33.95 5.25 17.86
N ASN A 249 -32.76 5.84 17.95
CA ASN A 249 -32.24 6.77 16.97
C ASN A 249 -30.70 6.68 16.90
N VAL A 250 -30.13 6.90 15.72
CA VAL A 250 -28.68 6.91 15.50
C VAL A 250 -28.32 8.19 14.75
N SER A 251 -27.58 9.07 15.42
CA SER A 251 -27.00 10.26 14.81
C SER A 251 -25.51 10.05 14.61
N GLN A 252 -25.04 10.13 13.37
CA GLN A 252 -23.66 9.84 13.00
C GLN A 252 -22.99 11.06 12.38
N ASN A 253 -21.79 11.39 12.87
CA ASN A 253 -20.79 12.23 12.24
C ASN A 253 -19.52 11.38 11.99
N ASN A 254 -18.62 11.81 11.11
CA ASN A 254 -17.49 11.03 10.59
C ASN A 254 -16.66 10.30 11.67
N SER A 255 -16.50 10.90 12.86
CA SER A 255 -15.73 10.33 13.97
C SER A 255 -16.55 9.96 15.21
N ILE A 256 -17.82 10.39 15.32
CA ILE A 256 -18.62 10.23 16.53
C ILE A 256 -20.03 9.78 16.14
N VAL A 257 -20.54 8.77 16.83
CA VAL A 257 -21.95 8.38 16.78
C VAL A 257 -22.58 8.58 18.14
N ILE A 258 -23.74 9.21 18.15
CA ILE A 258 -24.64 9.24 19.30
C ILE A 258 -25.80 8.28 19.02
N ILE A 259 -25.91 7.26 19.88
CA ILE A 259 -27.00 6.28 19.85
C ILE A 259 -27.98 6.65 20.96
N GLN A 260 -29.25 6.82 20.62
CA GLN A 260 -30.33 6.92 21.59
C GLN A 260 -30.91 5.53 21.85
N CYS A 261 -30.80 5.04 23.07
CA CYS A 261 -31.31 3.75 23.49
C CYS A 261 -32.83 3.80 23.69
N THR A 262 -33.50 2.64 23.59
CA THR A 262 -34.93 2.53 23.93
C THR A 262 -35.26 2.89 25.38
N THR A 263 -34.27 2.86 26.28
CA THR A 263 -34.38 3.36 27.66
C THR A 263 -34.44 4.89 27.76
N GLY A 264 -34.18 5.61 26.67
CA GLY A 264 -34.08 7.07 26.63
C GLY A 264 -32.66 7.61 26.90
N GLU A 265 -31.71 6.76 27.26
CA GLU A 265 -30.31 7.16 27.45
C GLU A 265 -29.60 7.39 26.11
N ASN A 266 -28.71 8.38 26.07
CA ASN A 266 -27.81 8.58 24.94
C ASN A 266 -26.45 7.98 25.25
N LYS A 267 -25.91 7.21 24.32
CA LYS A 267 -24.57 6.64 24.37
C LYS A 267 -23.74 7.20 23.22
N MET A 268 -22.47 7.49 23.51
CA MET A 268 -21.53 8.03 22.53
C MET A 268 -20.49 6.98 22.18
N LEU A 269 -20.28 6.77 20.89
CA LEU A 269 -19.22 5.95 20.33
C LEU A 269 -18.27 6.83 19.52
N GLU A 270 -16.98 6.56 19.63
CA GLU A 270 -15.93 7.22 18.86
C GLU A 270 -15.33 6.22 17.85
N CYS A 271 -15.01 6.71 16.66
CA CYS A 271 -14.35 5.90 15.63
C CYS A 271 -12.84 5.88 15.88
N VAL A 272 -12.33 4.77 16.42
CA VAL A 272 -10.91 4.55 16.70
C VAL A 272 -10.43 3.34 15.93
N ASP A 273 -9.37 3.50 15.13
CA ASP A 273 -8.81 2.43 14.30
C ASP A 273 -9.85 1.69 13.44
N GLN A 274 -10.74 2.47 12.81
CA GLN A 274 -11.86 1.99 11.97
C GLN A 274 -12.89 1.13 12.71
N LYS A 275 -12.92 1.20 14.04
CA LYS A 275 -13.90 0.52 14.89
C LYS A 275 -14.61 1.51 15.80
N TRP A 276 -15.90 1.26 16.06
CA TRP A 276 -16.64 2.02 17.05
C TRP A 276 -16.26 1.57 18.46
N VAL A 277 -15.78 2.51 19.27
CA VAL A 277 -15.38 2.28 20.66
C VAL A 277 -16.24 3.15 21.58
N GLY A 278 -16.80 2.55 22.62
CA GLY A 278 -17.63 3.22 23.61
C GLY A 278 -18.67 2.28 24.22
N GLU A 279 -19.54 2.81 25.07
CA GLU A 279 -20.64 2.04 25.66
C GLU A 279 -21.78 1.86 24.64
N THR A 280 -22.30 0.64 24.50
CA THR A 280 -23.51 0.36 23.71
C THR A 280 -24.74 0.34 24.61
N CYS A 281 -25.93 0.41 24.02
CA CYS A 281 -27.16 0.07 24.74
C CYS A 281 -27.04 -1.38 25.26
N ILE A 282 -27.42 -1.60 26.52
CA ILE A 282 -27.39 -2.93 27.14
C ILE A 282 -28.82 -3.47 27.13
N ASN A 283 -29.00 -4.67 26.58
CA ASN A 283 -30.25 -5.39 26.71
C ASN A 283 -30.40 -5.90 28.15
N ILE A 284 -31.20 -5.21 28.96
CA ILE A 284 -31.53 -5.65 30.32
C ILE A 284 -32.35 -6.97 30.29
N GLY A 285 -32.87 -7.37 29.11
CA GLY A 285 -33.70 -8.57 28.92
C GLY A 285 -32.95 -9.91 28.89
N THR A 286 -31.65 -9.95 28.59
CA THR A 286 -30.84 -11.17 28.62
C THR A 286 -29.97 -11.21 29.88
N ARG A 287 -30.62 -11.27 31.05
CA ARG A 287 -30.01 -11.90 32.23
C ARG A 287 -29.69 -13.35 31.88
N ALA A 288 -28.51 -13.58 31.31
CA ALA A 288 -27.92 -14.90 31.21
C ALA A 288 -27.91 -15.49 32.62
N ARG A 289 -28.75 -16.49 32.86
CA ARG A 289 -28.58 -17.40 33.99
C ARG A 289 -27.15 -17.93 33.87
N GLY A 290 -26.33 -17.64 34.88
CA GLY A 290 -24.89 -17.83 34.83
C GLY A 290 -24.49 -19.21 34.32
N VAL A 291 -23.80 -19.23 33.19
CA VAL A 291 -22.85 -20.30 32.88
C VAL A 291 -21.50 -19.67 33.16
N GLY A 292 -20.90 -20.03 34.29
CA GLY A 292 -19.57 -19.58 34.67
C GLY A 292 -18.57 -20.04 33.62
N PHE A 293 -18.14 -19.12 32.75
CA PHE A 293 -16.95 -19.32 31.94
C PHE A 293 -15.75 -19.19 32.87
N LEU A 294 -15.32 -20.33 33.40
CA LEU A 294 -14.03 -20.50 34.06
C LEU A 294 -12.96 -20.25 32.98
N ILE A 295 -12.34 -19.08 33.00
CA ILE A 295 -11.13 -18.81 32.19
C ILE A 295 -10.00 -19.60 32.84
N VAL A 296 -9.72 -20.80 32.31
CA VAL A 296 -8.49 -21.54 32.64
C VAL A 296 -7.36 -20.84 31.90
N ILE A 297 -6.62 -20.01 32.62
CA ILE A 297 -5.34 -19.47 32.17
C ILE A 297 -4.34 -20.63 32.23
N LEU A 298 -4.12 -21.31 31.09
CA LEU A 298 -3.00 -22.21 30.93
C LEU A 298 -1.73 -21.35 30.83
N MET A 299 -1.06 -21.14 31.97
CA MET A 299 0.32 -20.67 32.00
C MET A 299 1.21 -21.82 31.49
N GLY A 300 1.59 -21.77 30.22
CA GLY A 300 2.65 -22.60 29.67
C GLY A 300 4.01 -22.03 30.08
N ILE A 301 4.67 -22.73 31.00
CA ILE A 301 6.11 -22.57 31.30
C ILE A 301 6.85 -23.27 30.15
N PHE A 302 7.62 -22.52 29.37
CA PHE A 302 8.63 -23.06 28.46
C PHE A 302 10.01 -22.78 29.07
N GLU A 303 10.74 -23.85 29.38
CA GLU A 303 12.20 -23.86 29.58
C GLU A 303 12.94 -23.79 28.24
#